data_AF-R0MEH0-F1
#
_entry.id   AF-R0MEH0-F1
#
_cell.length_a   1.000
_cell.length_b   1.000
_cell.length_c   1.000
_cell.angle_alpha   90.00
_cell.angle_beta   90.00
_cell.angle_gamma   90.00
#
_symmetry.space_group_name_H-M   'P 1'
#
loop_
_entity.id
_entity.type
_entity.pdbx_description
1 polymer ?
#
loop_
_entity_poly.entity_id
_entity_poly.type
_entity_poly.pdbx_seq_one_letter_code
_entity_poly.pdbx_strand_id
1 'polypeptide(L)'
;MEWQIERQSFRNITPSLSRNSQLKKKILYVKRIKNLDNTNIQTLISELQAENMEQFYTEIISTVLSIKPCNTDEIKNIIRVLSVYIKDLKFVSLLFSTINKHILESLKSVDRYWYSILFIELKTILDPNFDSLFYLKEFYTKAILEVKILLLEYLLEFHDTNEAKGMCQKESRVICKYFVKVDSDISERMEIACSKLGIQFNKEDKTENDFKAIVVPLENEFDWYVNRNDKIEQYNDGLTIKEIILFIKSYHNDALKIDSVCRALKQAENLKLIPIIWTKLKNNICYYPVLARIIKNLGSLGRKFVKELLEDFQNHKTRRNYNSK
;
A
#
# COMPACT_ATOMS: atom_id res chain seq x y z
N MET A 1 -8.70 -2.02 -21.55
CA MET A 1 -9.16 -0.69 -22.07
C MET A 1 -10.62 -0.36 -21.71
N GLU A 2 -11.56 -1.32 -21.77
CA GLU A 2 -13.00 -1.07 -21.53
C GLU A 2 -13.36 -0.53 -20.14
N TRP A 3 -12.74 -1.02 -19.07
CA TRP A 3 -13.03 -0.56 -17.70
C TRP A 3 -12.74 0.93 -17.48
N GLN A 4 -11.67 1.46 -18.07
CA GLN A 4 -11.30 2.87 -17.91
C GLN A 4 -12.35 3.80 -18.54
N ILE A 5 -12.89 3.40 -19.69
CA ILE A 5 -13.97 4.13 -20.38
C ILE A 5 -15.25 4.06 -19.54
N GLU A 6 -15.61 2.86 -19.06
CA GLU A 6 -16.77 2.67 -18.19
C GLU A 6 -16.66 3.50 -16.90
N ARG A 7 -15.50 3.46 -16.24
CA ARG A 7 -15.22 4.23 -15.01
C ARG A 7 -15.38 5.73 -15.19
N GLN A 8 -14.93 6.27 -16.33
CA GLN A 8 -15.13 7.68 -16.66
C GLN A 8 -16.61 8.02 -16.86
N SER A 9 -17.40 7.10 -17.42
CA SER A 9 -18.83 7.31 -17.65
C SER A 9 -19.65 7.50 -16.36
N PHE A 10 -19.20 6.93 -15.23
CA PHE A 10 -19.88 7.06 -13.94
C PHE A 10 -20.00 8.51 -13.45
N ARG A 11 -19.08 9.40 -13.86
CA ARG A 11 -19.16 10.85 -13.57
C ARG A 11 -20.37 11.50 -14.24
N ASN A 12 -20.82 10.95 -15.35
CA ASN A 12 -21.83 11.54 -16.22
C ASN A 12 -23.24 11.01 -15.95
N ILE A 13 -23.44 10.15 -14.93
CA ILE A 13 -24.77 9.62 -14.59
C ILE A 13 -25.68 10.78 -14.17
N THR A 14 -26.64 11.16 -15.01
CA THR A 14 -27.58 12.24 -14.68
C THR A 14 -28.58 11.74 -13.65
N PRO A 15 -28.79 12.45 -12.53
CA PRO A 15 -29.82 12.06 -11.58
C PRO A 15 -31.19 12.14 -12.25
N SER A 16 -31.85 11.01 -12.43
CA SER A 16 -33.25 10.94 -12.85
C SER A 16 -34.18 11.27 -11.68
N LEU A 17 -35.38 11.76 -11.98
CA LEU A 17 -36.47 11.86 -11.00
C LEU A 17 -36.73 10.48 -10.38
N SER A 18 -36.36 10.32 -9.12
CA SER A 18 -36.44 9.05 -8.41
C SER A 18 -37.87 8.82 -7.89
N ARG A 19 -38.38 7.62 -8.12
CA ARG A 19 -39.67 7.18 -7.58
C ARG A 19 -39.46 6.78 -6.12
N ASN A 20 -40.46 7.03 -5.29
CA ASN A 20 -40.49 6.56 -3.91
C ASN A 20 -41.44 5.37 -3.80
N SER A 21 -40.92 4.17 -4.01
CA SER A 21 -41.68 2.93 -3.95
C SER A 21 -41.81 2.39 -2.52
N GLN A 22 -42.63 1.35 -2.38
CA GLN A 22 -42.90 0.70 -1.10
C GLN A 22 -41.64 0.07 -0.49
N LEU A 23 -41.58 0.06 0.84
CA LEU A 23 -40.50 -0.53 1.66
C LEU A 23 -40.08 -1.93 1.19
N LYS A 24 -41.04 -2.80 0.87
CA LYS A 24 -40.80 -4.18 0.40
C LYS A 24 -39.89 -4.24 -0.83
N LYS A 25 -40.04 -3.28 -1.75
CA LYS A 25 -39.27 -3.21 -2.99
C LYS A 25 -37.84 -2.72 -2.73
N LYS A 26 -37.66 -1.74 -1.85
CA LYS A 26 -36.32 -1.27 -1.43
C LYS A 26 -35.53 -2.36 -0.71
N ILE A 27 -36.18 -3.13 0.17
CA ILE A 27 -35.57 -4.29 0.84
C ILE A 27 -35.16 -5.36 -0.18
N LEU A 28 -35.98 -5.59 -1.21
CA LEU A 28 -35.63 -6.53 -2.28
C LEU A 28 -34.36 -6.10 -3.02
N TYR A 29 -34.19 -4.80 -3.29
CA TYR A 29 -32.98 -4.27 -3.90
C TYR A 29 -31.75 -4.48 -3.04
N VAL A 30 -31.81 -4.20 -1.73
CA VAL A 30 -30.70 -4.46 -0.81
C VAL A 30 -30.35 -5.96 -0.78
N LYS A 31 -31.35 -6.85 -0.81
CA LYS A 31 -31.13 -8.31 -0.91
C LYS A 31 -30.43 -8.71 -2.21
N ARG A 32 -30.78 -8.07 -3.34
CA ARG A 32 -30.12 -8.30 -4.63
C ARG A 32 -28.66 -7.82 -4.62
N ILE A 33 -28.38 -6.69 -3.96
CA ILE A 33 -27.00 -6.20 -3.79
C ILE A 33 -26.14 -7.21 -3.03
N LYS A 34 -26.71 -7.97 -2.08
CA LYS A 34 -25.96 -9.01 -1.37
C LYS A 34 -25.50 -10.18 -2.26
N ASN A 35 -26.25 -10.47 -3.33
CA ASN A 35 -26.05 -11.62 -4.22
C ASN A 35 -25.81 -11.15 -5.67
N LEU A 36 -24.71 -10.41 -5.89
CA LEU A 36 -24.40 -9.81 -7.19
C LEU A 36 -24.17 -10.85 -8.30
N ASP A 37 -23.62 -12.02 -7.97
CA ASP A 37 -23.27 -13.06 -8.94
C ASP A 37 -24.48 -13.63 -9.68
N ASN A 38 -25.64 -13.65 -9.02
CA ASN A 38 -26.90 -14.18 -9.58
C ASN A 38 -27.82 -13.08 -10.12
N THR A 39 -27.36 -11.83 -10.14
CA THR A 39 -28.20 -10.69 -10.49
C THR A 39 -27.76 -10.10 -11.82
N ASN A 40 -28.72 -9.82 -12.72
CA ASN A 40 -28.44 -8.95 -13.85
C ASN A 40 -28.11 -7.53 -13.33
N ILE A 41 -26.81 -7.22 -13.30
CA ILE A 41 -26.26 -5.98 -12.75
C ILE A 41 -26.82 -4.76 -13.46
N GLN A 42 -26.97 -4.80 -14.78
CA GLN A 42 -27.51 -3.67 -15.54
C GLN A 42 -28.97 -3.40 -15.17
N THR A 43 -29.79 -4.43 -15.04
CA THR A 43 -31.16 -4.29 -14.56
C THR A 43 -31.21 -3.73 -13.15
N LEU A 44 -30.35 -4.21 -12.24
CA LEU A 44 -30.28 -3.69 -10.87
C LEU A 44 -29.87 -2.21 -10.87
N ILE A 45 -28.87 -1.80 -11.65
CA ILE A 45 -28.43 -0.40 -11.76
C ILE A 45 -29.58 0.49 -12.23
N SER A 46 -30.28 0.11 -13.31
CA SER A 46 -31.41 0.90 -13.82
C SER A 46 -32.53 1.02 -12.79
N GLU A 47 -32.82 -0.05 -12.06
CA GLU A 47 -33.81 -0.06 -10.98
C GLU A 47 -33.42 0.82 -9.80
N LEU A 48 -32.14 0.80 -9.39
CA LEU A 48 -31.60 1.62 -8.31
C LEU A 48 -31.57 3.11 -8.69
N GLN A 49 -31.23 3.44 -9.94
CA GLN A 49 -31.25 4.82 -10.47
C GLN A 49 -32.66 5.42 -10.47
N ALA A 50 -33.67 4.60 -10.72
CA ALA A 50 -35.08 5.02 -10.75
C ALA A 50 -35.71 5.15 -9.35
N GLU A 51 -34.99 4.84 -8.28
CA GLU A 51 -35.54 4.68 -6.92
C GLU A 51 -34.88 5.60 -5.90
N ASN A 52 -35.68 6.20 -5.00
CA ASN A 52 -35.14 6.94 -3.86
C ASN A 52 -34.72 5.97 -2.75
N MET A 53 -33.41 5.75 -2.59
CA MET A 53 -32.83 4.85 -1.59
C MET A 53 -32.14 5.59 -0.42
N GLU A 54 -32.38 6.90 -0.25
CA GLU A 54 -31.64 7.72 0.73
C GLU A 54 -31.71 7.19 2.17
N GLN A 55 -32.87 6.67 2.57
CA GLN A 55 -33.09 6.08 3.89
C GLN A 55 -32.37 4.73 4.09
N PHE A 56 -31.87 4.12 3.01
CA PHE A 56 -31.21 2.81 2.98
C PHE A 56 -29.70 2.93 2.74
N TYR A 57 -29.13 4.14 2.71
CA TYR A 57 -27.70 4.31 2.41
C TYR A 57 -26.81 3.53 3.38
N THR A 58 -27.11 3.55 4.67
CA THR A 58 -26.35 2.79 5.68
C THR A 58 -26.42 1.29 5.41
N GLU A 59 -27.61 0.77 5.11
CA GLU A 59 -27.88 -0.64 4.83
C GLU A 59 -27.21 -1.08 3.53
N ILE A 60 -27.24 -0.26 2.49
CA ILE A 60 -26.54 -0.51 1.22
C ILE A 60 -25.04 -0.60 1.46
N ILE A 61 -24.45 0.38 2.16
CA ILE A 61 -23.01 0.40 2.45
C ILE A 61 -22.63 -0.83 3.29
N SER A 62 -23.39 -1.13 4.35
CA SER A 62 -23.15 -2.29 5.19
C SER A 62 -23.27 -3.61 4.42
N THR A 63 -24.28 -3.72 3.54
CA THR A 63 -24.47 -4.90 2.71
C THR A 63 -23.31 -5.08 1.75
N VAL A 64 -22.90 -4.02 1.04
CA VAL A 64 -21.77 -4.04 0.13
C VAL A 64 -20.50 -4.45 0.85
N LEU A 65 -20.16 -3.82 1.97
CA LEU A 65 -18.95 -4.12 2.72
C LEU A 65 -18.95 -5.52 3.36
N SER A 66 -20.12 -6.17 3.47
CA SER A 66 -20.22 -7.57 3.91
C SER A 66 -19.94 -8.60 2.81
N ILE A 67 -19.85 -8.18 1.54
CA ILE A 67 -19.54 -9.07 0.41
C ILE A 67 -18.06 -9.47 0.49
N LYS A 68 -17.78 -10.75 0.21
CA LYS A 68 -16.43 -11.28 0.05
C LYS A 68 -16.17 -11.54 -1.43
N PRO A 69 -15.60 -10.58 -2.18
CA PRO A 69 -15.45 -10.73 -3.62
C PRO A 69 -14.38 -11.78 -3.97
N CYS A 70 -14.78 -12.76 -4.78
CA CYS A 70 -13.94 -13.89 -5.23
C CYS A 70 -13.04 -13.52 -6.42
N ASN A 71 -13.35 -12.45 -7.15
CA ASN A 71 -12.56 -11.99 -8.30
C ASN A 71 -12.65 -10.46 -8.48
N THR A 72 -11.87 -9.93 -9.42
CA THR A 72 -11.85 -8.50 -9.73
C THR A 72 -13.12 -7.98 -10.40
N ASP A 73 -13.88 -8.83 -11.08
CA ASP A 73 -15.13 -8.43 -11.75
C ASP A 73 -16.27 -8.22 -10.76
N GLU A 74 -16.32 -8.98 -9.67
CA GLU A 74 -17.22 -8.72 -8.55
C GLU A 74 -16.95 -7.37 -7.89
N ILE A 75 -15.67 -6.98 -7.74
CA ILE A 75 -15.30 -5.65 -7.26
C ILE A 75 -15.80 -4.57 -8.24
N LYS A 76 -15.66 -4.77 -9.55
CA LYS A 76 -16.22 -3.87 -10.57
C LYS A 76 -17.74 -3.76 -10.45
N ASN A 77 -18.44 -4.87 -10.23
CA ASN A 77 -19.89 -4.89 -10.01
C ASN A 77 -20.31 -4.10 -8.78
N ILE A 78 -19.56 -4.23 -7.68
CA ILE A 78 -19.78 -3.40 -6.48
C ILE A 78 -19.60 -1.93 -6.82
N ILE A 79 -18.52 -1.56 -7.52
CA ILE A 79 -18.27 -0.16 -7.92
C ILE A 79 -19.40 0.37 -8.80
N ARG A 80 -19.91 -0.43 -9.76
CA ARG A 80 -21.06 -0.06 -10.60
C ARG A 80 -22.29 0.23 -9.76
N VAL A 81 -22.62 -0.63 -8.79
CA VAL A 81 -23.76 -0.40 -7.88
C VAL A 81 -23.58 0.86 -7.05
N LEU A 82 -22.39 1.06 -6.45
CA LEU A 82 -22.10 2.25 -5.65
C LEU A 82 -22.12 3.53 -6.50
N SER A 83 -21.70 3.46 -7.76
CA SER A 83 -21.70 4.59 -8.70
C SER A 83 -23.09 5.15 -9.01
N VAL A 84 -24.16 4.43 -8.68
CA VAL A 84 -25.51 4.99 -8.75
C VAL A 84 -25.67 6.19 -7.79
N TYR A 85 -24.96 6.18 -6.67
CA TYR A 85 -25.15 7.12 -5.56
C TYR A 85 -23.98 8.09 -5.34
N ILE A 86 -22.90 8.01 -6.12
CA ILE A 86 -21.68 8.84 -5.93
C ILE A 86 -21.92 10.35 -6.12
N LYS A 87 -23.03 10.77 -6.72
CA LYS A 87 -23.39 12.19 -6.83
C LYS A 87 -24.05 12.75 -5.57
N ASP A 88 -24.52 11.87 -4.69
CA ASP A 88 -25.11 12.27 -3.42
C ASP A 88 -24.01 12.44 -2.37
N LEU A 89 -23.78 13.70 -1.96
CA LEU A 89 -22.76 14.04 -0.96
C LEU A 89 -22.98 13.33 0.38
N LYS A 90 -24.24 13.08 0.76
CA LYS A 90 -24.57 12.37 2.01
C LYS A 90 -24.12 10.91 1.91
N PHE A 91 -24.40 10.26 0.79
CA PHE A 91 -23.94 8.89 0.54
C PHE A 91 -22.42 8.81 0.52
N VAL A 92 -21.75 9.69 -0.23
CA VAL A 92 -20.29 9.74 -0.35
C VAL A 92 -19.63 9.93 1.02
N SER A 93 -20.12 10.88 1.82
CA SER A 93 -19.61 11.15 3.17
C SER A 93 -19.72 9.91 4.07
N LEU A 94 -20.89 9.26 4.06
CA LEU A 94 -21.14 8.04 4.84
C LEU A 94 -20.25 6.88 4.39
N LEU A 95 -20.11 6.69 3.08
CA LEU A 95 -19.30 5.62 2.47
C LEU A 95 -17.83 5.79 2.84
N PHE A 96 -17.23 6.97 2.62
CA PHE A 96 -15.82 7.20 2.96
C PHE A 96 -15.55 7.19 4.46
N SER A 97 -16.47 7.71 5.29
CA SER A 97 -16.36 7.59 6.75
C SER A 97 -16.30 6.13 7.19
N THR A 98 -17.08 5.26 6.55
CA THR A 98 -17.10 3.82 6.85
C THR A 98 -15.86 3.11 6.33
N ILE A 99 -15.47 3.34 5.06
CA ILE A 99 -14.28 2.73 4.46
C ILE A 99 -13.01 3.15 5.21
N ASN A 100 -12.85 4.43 5.54
CA ASN A 100 -11.64 4.96 6.20
C ASN A 100 -11.41 4.35 7.59
N LYS A 101 -12.47 3.93 8.31
CA LYS A 101 -12.33 3.22 9.59
C LYS A 101 -11.64 1.87 9.45
N HIS A 102 -11.82 1.22 8.29
CA HIS A 102 -11.34 -0.15 8.05
C HIS A 102 -10.16 -0.21 7.07
N ILE A 103 -9.71 0.92 6.52
CA ILE A 103 -8.70 0.93 5.47
C ILE A 103 -7.30 0.52 5.93
N LEU A 104 -7.00 0.64 7.22
CA LEU A 104 -5.74 0.11 7.78
C LEU A 104 -5.84 -1.39 8.08
N GLU A 105 -7.03 -1.86 8.46
CA GLU A 105 -7.29 -3.28 8.69
C GLU A 105 -7.29 -4.06 7.38
N SER A 106 -7.76 -3.46 6.27
CA SER A 106 -7.72 -4.08 4.94
C SER A 106 -6.31 -4.40 4.47
N LEU A 107 -5.32 -3.62 4.88
CA LEU A 107 -3.90 -3.86 4.54
C LEU A 107 -3.32 -5.08 5.29
N LYS A 108 -4.03 -5.60 6.28
CA LYS A 108 -3.64 -6.74 7.12
C LYS A 108 -4.59 -7.94 6.97
N SER A 109 -5.57 -7.88 6.07
CA SER A 109 -6.62 -8.88 5.98
C SER A 109 -6.98 -9.17 4.53
N VAL A 110 -6.78 -10.43 4.12
CA VAL A 110 -7.17 -10.92 2.79
C VAL A 110 -8.70 -10.88 2.60
N ASP A 111 -9.49 -10.96 3.66
CA ASP A 111 -10.95 -10.81 3.56
C ASP A 111 -11.39 -9.37 3.23
N ARG A 112 -10.56 -8.37 3.54
CA ARG A 112 -10.93 -6.95 3.47
C ARG A 112 -10.05 -6.12 2.52
N TYR A 113 -9.03 -6.70 1.89
CA TYR A 113 -8.08 -6.01 0.99
C TYR A 113 -8.77 -5.07 -0.01
N TRP A 114 -9.92 -5.49 -0.51
CA TRP A 114 -10.69 -4.82 -1.55
C TRP A 114 -11.29 -3.48 -1.09
N TYR A 115 -11.35 -3.17 0.21
CA TYR A 115 -11.74 -1.85 0.70
C TYR A 115 -10.76 -0.76 0.22
N SER A 116 -9.46 -1.09 0.16
CA SER A 116 -8.43 -0.18 -0.36
C SER A 116 -8.62 0.06 -1.86
N ILE A 117 -9.05 -0.97 -2.60
CA ILE A 117 -9.38 -0.87 -4.03
C ILE A 117 -10.61 0.02 -4.22
N LEU A 118 -11.69 -0.22 -3.46
CA LEU A 118 -12.87 0.63 -3.48
C LEU A 118 -12.54 2.09 -3.22
N PHE A 119 -11.73 2.35 -2.20
CA PHE A 119 -11.30 3.72 -1.87
C PHE A 119 -10.64 4.40 -3.07
N ILE A 120 -9.66 3.74 -3.68
CA ILE A 120 -8.94 4.29 -4.83
C ILE A 120 -9.89 4.54 -5.99
N GLU A 121 -10.67 3.53 -6.40
CA GLU A 121 -11.53 3.64 -7.58
C GLU A 121 -12.62 4.69 -7.41
N LEU A 122 -13.27 4.75 -6.25
CA LEU A 122 -14.29 5.77 -5.97
C LEU A 122 -13.69 7.17 -5.87
N LYS A 123 -12.50 7.32 -5.27
CA LYS A 123 -11.79 8.60 -5.26
C LYS A 123 -11.40 9.03 -6.66
N THR A 124 -10.91 8.13 -7.50
CA THR A 124 -10.63 8.42 -8.91
C THR A 124 -11.88 8.82 -9.67
N ILE A 125 -13.04 8.22 -9.39
CA ILE A 125 -14.29 8.64 -10.03
C ILE A 125 -14.67 10.07 -9.59
N LEU A 126 -14.60 10.37 -8.29
CA LEU A 126 -15.03 11.66 -7.73
C LEU A 126 -14.07 12.82 -7.99
N ASP A 127 -12.76 12.55 -8.04
CA ASP A 127 -11.71 13.55 -8.20
C ASP A 127 -10.79 13.17 -9.37
N PRO A 128 -10.89 13.89 -10.51
CA PRO A 128 -10.03 13.69 -11.67
C PRO A 128 -8.54 13.88 -11.40
N ASN A 129 -8.17 14.65 -10.37
CA ASN A 129 -6.79 14.94 -10.02
C ASN A 129 -6.24 13.97 -8.96
N PHE A 130 -7.03 12.99 -8.54
CA PHE A 130 -6.61 12.02 -7.54
C PHE A 130 -5.49 11.11 -8.08
N ASP A 131 -4.33 11.16 -7.44
CA ASP A 131 -3.18 10.32 -7.77
C ASP A 131 -3.36 8.89 -7.25
N SER A 132 -4.12 8.10 -8.00
CA SER A 132 -4.39 6.69 -7.67
C SER A 132 -3.13 5.84 -7.52
N LEU A 133 -2.07 6.14 -8.28
CA LEU A 133 -0.81 5.40 -8.23
C LEU A 133 -0.01 5.71 -6.97
N PHE A 134 -0.02 6.96 -6.50
CA PHE A 134 0.57 7.33 -5.22
C PHE A 134 -0.06 6.55 -4.06
N TYR A 135 -1.39 6.55 -3.97
CA TYR A 135 -2.09 5.84 -2.89
C TYR A 135 -1.93 4.33 -2.98
N LEU A 136 -1.92 3.77 -4.19
CA LEU A 136 -1.64 2.35 -4.37
C LEU A 136 -0.24 2.00 -3.87
N LYS A 137 0.79 2.80 -4.16
CA LYS A 137 2.15 2.59 -3.66
C LYS A 137 2.20 2.68 -2.14
N GLU A 138 1.48 3.63 -1.55
CA GLU A 138 1.39 3.78 -0.09
C GLU A 138 0.75 2.56 0.58
N PHE A 139 -0.39 2.09 0.05
CA PHE A 139 -1.07 0.89 0.55
C PHE A 139 -0.24 -0.37 0.34
N TYR A 140 0.37 -0.53 -0.83
CA TYR A 140 1.26 -1.64 -1.12
C TYR A 140 2.41 -1.72 -0.13
N THR A 141 3.04 -0.59 0.21
CA THR A 141 4.16 -0.55 1.16
C THR A 141 3.76 -1.04 2.56
N LYS A 142 2.56 -0.67 3.01
CA LYS A 142 2.03 -0.97 4.36
C LYS A 142 1.35 -2.35 4.45
N ALA A 143 1.11 -3.02 3.33
CA ALA A 143 0.36 -4.27 3.26
C ALA A 143 1.19 -5.51 3.62
N ILE A 144 0.54 -6.52 4.19
CA ILE A 144 1.08 -7.88 4.30
C ILE A 144 1.26 -8.50 2.91
N LEU A 145 2.03 -9.59 2.82
CA LEU A 145 2.44 -10.19 1.55
C LEU A 145 1.24 -10.63 0.68
N GLU A 146 0.25 -11.24 1.30
CA GLU A 146 -0.96 -11.75 0.66
C GLU A 146 -1.76 -10.59 0.06
N VAL A 147 -1.91 -9.50 0.82
CA VAL A 147 -2.60 -8.29 0.35
C VAL A 147 -1.79 -7.60 -0.76
N LYS A 148 -0.44 -7.61 -0.70
CA LYS A 148 0.41 -7.10 -1.78
C LYS A 148 0.15 -7.81 -3.10
N ILE A 149 0.05 -9.13 -3.09
CA ILE A 149 -0.28 -9.94 -4.28
C ILE A 149 -1.62 -9.51 -4.86
N LEU A 150 -2.65 -9.36 -4.01
CA LEU A 150 -3.98 -8.94 -4.45
C LEU A 150 -4.02 -7.50 -4.99
N LEU A 151 -3.21 -6.59 -4.41
CA LEU A 151 -3.05 -5.22 -4.92
C LEU A 151 -2.31 -5.18 -6.26
N LEU A 152 -1.37 -6.08 -6.51
CA LEU A 152 -0.71 -6.21 -7.83
C LEU A 152 -1.65 -6.74 -8.89
N GLU A 153 -2.49 -7.74 -8.56
CA GLU A 153 -3.52 -8.20 -9.49
C GLU A 153 -4.51 -7.07 -9.81
N TYR A 154 -4.95 -6.31 -8.80
CA TYR A 154 -5.74 -5.11 -9.02
C TYR A 154 -5.05 -4.14 -9.99
N LEU A 155 -3.76 -3.85 -9.78
CA LEU A 155 -3.00 -2.97 -10.66
C LEU A 155 -3.02 -3.48 -12.10
N LEU A 156 -2.80 -4.79 -12.30
CA LEU A 156 -2.79 -5.42 -13.62
C LEU A 156 -4.15 -5.36 -14.33
N GLU A 157 -5.23 -5.61 -13.58
CA GLU A 157 -6.60 -5.73 -14.10
C GLU A 157 -7.29 -4.37 -14.32
N PHE A 158 -7.06 -3.41 -13.42
CA PHE A 158 -7.70 -2.10 -13.48
C PHE A 158 -6.87 -1.08 -14.27
N HIS A 159 -5.53 -1.22 -14.25
CA HIS A 159 -4.61 -0.32 -14.94
C HIS A 159 -3.81 -1.10 -15.97
N ASP A 160 -4.45 -1.43 -17.10
CA ASP A 160 -3.86 -2.14 -18.22
C ASP A 160 -2.87 -1.25 -19.03
N THR A 161 -1.79 -0.81 -18.37
CA THR A 161 -0.71 -0.02 -18.97
C THR A 161 0.60 -0.79 -18.96
N ASN A 162 1.51 -0.47 -19.87
CA ASN A 162 2.84 -1.09 -19.90
C ASN A 162 3.65 -0.81 -18.63
N GLU A 163 3.45 0.37 -18.01
CA GLU A 163 4.08 0.73 -16.74
C GLU A 163 3.58 -0.16 -15.60
N ALA A 164 2.26 -0.33 -15.48
CA ALA A 164 1.65 -1.21 -14.50
C ALA A 164 2.09 -2.67 -14.67
N LYS A 165 2.13 -3.17 -15.92
CA LYS A 165 2.66 -4.51 -16.25
C LYS A 165 4.12 -4.66 -15.84
N GLY A 166 4.97 -3.67 -16.13
CA GLY A 166 6.38 -3.67 -15.75
C GLY A 166 6.58 -3.68 -14.22
N MET A 167 5.79 -2.90 -13.48
CA MET A 167 5.78 -2.93 -12.02
C MET A 167 5.34 -4.30 -11.48
N CYS A 168 4.24 -4.85 -11.99
CA CYS A 168 3.75 -6.17 -11.57
C CYS A 168 4.77 -7.27 -11.82
N GLN A 169 5.45 -7.27 -12.97
CA GLN A 169 6.51 -8.25 -13.28
C GLN A 169 7.73 -8.13 -12.36
N LYS A 170 8.14 -6.90 -12.04
CA LYS A 170 9.27 -6.68 -11.13
C LYS A 170 8.95 -7.18 -9.73
N GLU A 171 7.78 -6.80 -9.21
CA GLU A 171 7.37 -7.13 -7.84
C GLU A 171 7.00 -8.60 -7.68
N SER A 172 6.30 -9.21 -8.64
CA SER A 172 6.02 -10.66 -8.64
C SER A 172 7.30 -11.49 -8.57
N ARG A 173 8.35 -11.15 -9.32
CA ARG A 173 9.66 -11.84 -9.23
C ARG A 173 10.32 -11.72 -7.87
N VAL A 174 10.09 -10.61 -7.16
CA VAL A 174 10.55 -10.45 -5.77
C VAL A 174 9.72 -11.34 -4.86
N ILE A 175 8.39 -11.37 -5.04
CA ILE A 175 7.46 -12.19 -4.26
C ILE A 175 7.71 -13.69 -4.46
N CYS A 176 8.03 -14.16 -5.67
CA CYS A 176 8.36 -15.56 -5.96
C CYS A 176 9.57 -16.09 -5.17
N LYS A 177 10.35 -15.22 -4.54
CA LYS A 177 11.46 -15.62 -3.65
C LYS A 177 10.98 -15.98 -2.24
N TYR A 178 9.74 -15.67 -1.91
CA TYR A 178 9.14 -15.92 -0.61
C TYR A 178 8.14 -17.08 -0.70
N PHE A 179 8.06 -17.83 0.38
CA PHE A 179 7.03 -18.85 0.55
C PHE A 179 5.71 -18.17 0.96
N VAL A 180 4.66 -18.32 0.17
CA VAL A 180 3.32 -17.83 0.52
C VAL A 180 2.57 -18.99 1.17
N LYS A 181 2.52 -19.02 2.51
CA LYS A 181 1.70 -19.98 3.24
C LYS A 181 0.30 -19.40 3.39
N VAL A 182 -0.72 -20.07 2.85
CA VAL A 182 -2.10 -19.56 2.83
C VAL A 182 -3.02 -20.56 3.53
N ASP A 183 -3.88 -20.07 4.42
CA ASP A 183 -4.95 -20.85 5.04
C ASP A 183 -5.94 -21.39 3.98
N SER A 184 -6.55 -22.55 4.24
CA SER A 184 -7.28 -23.36 3.26
C SER A 184 -8.42 -22.64 2.52
N ASP A 185 -9.15 -21.73 3.17
CA ASP A 185 -10.28 -21.02 2.55
C ASP A 185 -9.84 -19.79 1.73
N ILE A 186 -8.62 -19.29 2.00
CA ILE A 186 -8.03 -18.15 1.29
C ILE A 186 -7.30 -18.62 0.01
N SER A 187 -7.10 -19.94 -0.13
CA SER A 187 -6.28 -20.51 -1.19
C SER A 187 -6.80 -20.18 -2.59
N GLU A 188 -8.12 -20.26 -2.86
CA GLU A 188 -8.65 -20.08 -4.21
C GLU A 188 -8.45 -18.66 -4.76
N ARG A 189 -8.83 -17.63 -3.99
CA ARG A 189 -8.65 -16.22 -4.39
C ARG A 189 -7.17 -15.90 -4.63
N MET A 190 -6.30 -16.40 -3.75
CA MET A 190 -4.87 -16.21 -3.84
C MET A 190 -4.25 -16.98 -5.01
N GLU A 191 -4.72 -18.19 -5.29
CA GLU A 191 -4.29 -19.00 -6.44
C GLU A 191 -4.59 -18.29 -7.75
N ILE A 192 -5.79 -17.73 -7.88
CA ILE A 192 -6.18 -16.95 -9.06
C ILE A 192 -5.24 -15.75 -9.23
N ALA A 193 -5.00 -15.00 -8.15
CA ALA A 193 -4.11 -13.83 -8.17
C ALA A 193 -2.67 -14.21 -8.55
N CYS A 194 -2.13 -15.24 -7.91
CA CYS A 194 -0.79 -15.75 -8.16
C CYS A 194 -0.64 -16.25 -9.60
N SER A 195 -1.60 -17.03 -10.09
CA SER A 195 -1.63 -17.52 -11.47
C SER A 195 -1.56 -16.38 -12.49
N LYS A 196 -2.40 -15.35 -12.33
CA LYS A 196 -2.40 -14.16 -13.20
C LYS A 196 -1.08 -13.39 -13.16
N LEU A 197 -0.42 -13.36 -12.01
CA LEU A 197 0.86 -12.68 -11.82
C LEU A 197 2.08 -13.54 -12.17
N GLY A 198 1.87 -14.81 -12.56
CA GLY A 198 2.96 -15.77 -12.81
C GLY A 198 3.75 -16.14 -11.55
N ILE A 199 3.12 -16.04 -10.38
CA ILE A 199 3.69 -16.42 -9.08
C ILE A 199 3.40 -17.90 -8.85
N GLN A 200 4.44 -18.68 -8.58
CA GLN A 200 4.29 -20.11 -8.30
C GLN A 200 3.59 -20.32 -6.95
N PHE A 201 2.52 -21.10 -6.97
CA PHE A 201 1.70 -21.45 -5.82
C PHE A 201 1.88 -22.95 -5.53
N ASN A 202 2.56 -23.30 -4.44
CA ASN A 202 2.72 -24.71 -4.03
C ASN A 202 1.70 -25.03 -2.93
N LYS A 203 0.67 -25.81 -3.28
CA LYS A 203 -0.37 -26.30 -2.34
C LYS A 203 0.13 -27.33 -1.33
N GLU A 204 1.29 -27.94 -1.59
CA GLU A 204 1.80 -29.03 -0.76
C GLU A 204 2.78 -28.49 0.28
N ASP A 205 2.49 -28.77 1.55
CA ASP A 205 3.49 -28.82 2.63
C ASP A 205 4.54 -29.89 2.26
N LYS A 206 5.45 -29.57 1.34
CA LYS A 206 6.70 -30.32 1.17
C LYS A 206 7.58 -29.98 2.35
N THR A 207 7.27 -30.68 3.43
CA THR A 207 8.17 -30.93 4.53
C THR A 207 9.47 -31.49 3.97
N GLU A 208 10.56 -30.96 4.51
CA GLU A 208 11.91 -31.54 4.50
C GLU A 208 12.76 -31.34 3.23
N ASN A 209 13.74 -30.44 3.41
CA ASN A 209 15.16 -30.60 3.06
C ASN A 209 15.80 -29.88 1.88
N ASP A 210 15.16 -28.94 1.18
CA ASP A 210 15.95 -28.10 0.22
C ASP A 210 15.49 -26.65 -0.01
N PHE A 211 14.51 -26.14 0.74
CA PHE A 211 13.99 -24.80 0.48
C PHE A 211 14.47 -23.78 1.52
N LYS A 212 15.12 -22.72 1.02
CA LYS A 212 15.55 -21.56 1.81
C LYS A 212 14.40 -21.09 2.68
N ALA A 213 14.67 -21.12 3.99
CA ALA A 213 13.82 -20.73 5.11
C ALA A 213 12.64 -19.82 4.76
N ILE A 214 11.47 -20.22 5.26
CA ILE A 214 10.31 -19.36 5.50
C ILE A 214 10.80 -18.11 6.24
N VAL A 215 11.02 -17.02 5.51
CA VAL A 215 11.16 -15.70 6.13
C VAL A 215 9.72 -15.25 6.37
N VAL A 216 9.22 -15.56 7.57
CA VAL A 216 8.14 -14.76 8.18
C VAL A 216 8.51 -13.30 7.92
N PRO A 217 7.64 -12.47 7.32
CA PRO A 217 7.91 -11.03 7.21
C PRO A 217 7.78 -10.41 8.60
N LEU A 218 8.76 -10.72 9.46
CA LEU A 218 8.98 -10.14 10.77
C LEU A 218 9.55 -8.74 10.54
N GLU A 219 8.65 -7.75 10.57
CA GLU A 219 8.81 -6.43 11.20
C GLU A 219 10.00 -5.51 10.82
N ASN A 220 10.96 -5.93 10.00
CA ASN A 220 12.12 -5.12 9.64
C ASN A 220 12.28 -5.02 8.12
N GLU A 221 11.53 -4.09 7.53
CA GLU A 221 11.68 -3.57 6.17
C GLU A 221 13.14 -3.17 5.84
N PHE A 222 13.96 -2.94 6.87
CA PHE A 222 15.37 -2.65 6.74
C PHE A 222 16.30 -3.86 6.63
N ASP A 223 15.96 -5.01 7.20
CA ASP A 223 16.81 -6.20 7.08
C ASP A 223 16.78 -6.73 5.62
N TRP A 224 15.73 -6.43 4.85
CA TRP A 224 15.71 -6.66 3.39
C TRP A 224 16.73 -5.80 2.62
N TYR A 225 16.99 -4.58 3.10
CA TYR A 225 17.97 -3.68 2.51
C TYR A 225 19.41 -3.99 2.93
N VAL A 226 19.63 -4.76 4.00
CA VAL A 226 20.96 -4.92 4.63
C VAL A 226 21.42 -6.35 4.86
N ASN A 227 20.53 -7.34 4.95
CA ASN A 227 20.89 -8.76 5.05
C ASN A 227 20.75 -9.50 3.70
N ARG A 228 21.52 -9.06 2.71
CA ARG A 228 22.15 -10.04 1.80
C ARG A 228 23.36 -10.59 2.55
N ASN A 229 23.20 -11.75 3.15
CA ASN A 229 24.20 -12.78 3.49
C ASN A 229 23.53 -13.62 4.61
N ASP A 230 23.11 -14.84 4.34
CA ASP A 230 24.07 -15.94 4.52
C ASP A 230 24.05 -17.03 3.45
N LYS A 231 23.25 -16.95 2.38
CA LYS A 231 23.29 -17.98 1.33
C LYS A 231 23.09 -17.43 -0.08
N ILE A 232 24.18 -17.54 -0.85
CA ILE A 232 24.32 -17.54 -2.32
C ILE A 232 24.69 -16.19 -2.96
N GLU A 233 25.87 -16.23 -3.59
CA GLU A 233 26.40 -15.43 -4.70
C GLU A 233 26.66 -13.93 -4.48
N GLN A 234 27.95 -13.62 -4.58
CA GLN A 234 28.55 -12.30 -4.64
C GLN A 234 27.87 -11.43 -5.70
N TYR A 235 27.01 -10.51 -5.25
CA TYR A 235 26.65 -9.33 -6.02
C TYR A 235 27.39 -8.14 -5.40
N ASN A 236 28.43 -7.68 -6.08
CA ASN A 236 29.48 -6.79 -5.57
C ASN A 236 29.15 -5.29 -5.56
N ASP A 237 27.90 -4.87 -5.73
CA ASP A 237 27.55 -3.44 -5.76
C ASP A 237 26.62 -3.07 -4.59
N GLY A 238 27.21 -2.51 -3.53
CA GLY A 238 26.51 -2.01 -2.34
C GLY A 238 25.63 -0.78 -2.59
N LEU A 239 24.75 -0.48 -1.62
CA LEU A 239 23.87 0.71 -1.60
C LEU A 239 24.65 2.01 -1.86
N THR A 240 24.17 2.83 -2.78
CA THR A 240 24.82 4.11 -3.10
C THR A 240 24.56 5.15 -2.00
N ILE A 241 25.52 6.06 -1.80
CA ILE A 241 25.36 7.14 -0.81
C ILE A 241 24.12 8.01 -1.04
N LYS A 242 23.66 8.11 -2.28
CA LYS A 242 22.45 8.87 -2.64
C LYS A 242 21.20 8.24 -2.03
N GLU A 243 21.13 6.92 -2.01
CA GLU A 243 20.00 6.15 -1.47
C GLU A 243 19.97 6.22 0.06
N ILE A 244 21.13 6.13 0.72
CA ILE A 244 21.22 6.27 2.18
C ILE A 244 20.74 7.65 2.64
N ILE A 245 21.12 8.71 1.93
CA ILE A 245 20.66 10.08 2.24
C ILE A 245 19.14 10.23 2.04
N LEU A 246 18.60 9.71 0.94
CA LEU A 246 17.16 9.76 0.69
C LEU A 246 16.39 9.02 1.78
N PHE A 247 16.86 7.84 2.18
CA PHE A 247 16.25 7.05 3.25
C PHE A 247 16.24 7.81 4.58
N ILE A 248 17.38 8.40 4.98
CA ILE A 248 17.47 9.20 6.21
C ILE A 248 16.49 10.38 6.17
N LYS A 249 16.38 11.09 5.03
CA LYS A 249 15.46 12.22 4.90
C LYS A 249 14.00 11.81 5.09
N SER A 250 13.60 10.68 4.48
CA SER A 250 12.23 10.16 4.55
C SER A 250 11.84 9.63 5.93
N TYR A 251 12.81 9.16 6.73
CA TYR A 251 12.56 8.45 7.99
C TYR A 251 13.29 9.04 9.21
N HIS A 252 13.67 10.32 9.17
CA HIS A 252 14.47 10.95 10.23
C HIS A 252 13.85 10.93 11.64
N ASN A 253 12.53 10.77 11.76
CA ASN A 253 11.83 10.66 13.05
C ASN A 253 11.61 9.20 13.50
N ASP A 254 11.92 8.22 12.65
CA ASP A 254 11.74 6.80 12.94
C ASP A 254 13.03 6.21 13.49
N ALA A 255 13.07 6.11 14.82
CA ALA A 255 14.17 5.57 15.60
C ALA A 255 14.69 4.21 15.10
N LEU A 256 13.79 3.30 14.74
CA LEU A 256 14.12 1.93 14.36
C LEU A 256 14.72 1.88 12.96
N LYS A 257 14.15 2.64 12.03
CA LYS A 257 14.69 2.79 10.66
C LYS A 257 16.02 3.54 10.62
N ILE A 258 16.29 4.41 11.59
CA ILE A 258 17.60 5.04 11.71
C ILE A 258 18.63 4.10 12.34
N ASP A 259 18.28 3.34 13.38
CA ASP A 259 19.18 2.36 14.00
C ASP A 259 19.65 1.29 13.02
N SER A 260 18.81 0.99 12.07
CA SER A 260 19.08 0.04 11.03
C SER A 260 20.11 0.62 10.04
N VAL A 261 20.00 1.89 9.61
CA VAL A 261 21.08 2.60 8.87
C VAL A 261 22.40 2.53 9.62
N CYS A 262 22.37 2.66 10.95
CA CYS A 262 23.56 2.54 11.78
C CYS A 262 24.20 1.14 11.69
N ARG A 263 23.40 0.06 11.62
CA ARG A 263 23.90 -1.32 11.48
C ARG A 263 24.66 -1.50 10.16
N ALA A 264 24.14 -0.95 9.05
CA ALA A 264 24.82 -1.00 7.75
C ALA A 264 26.15 -0.22 7.76
N LEU A 265 26.16 0.97 8.36
CA LEU A 265 27.34 1.83 8.43
C LEU A 265 28.44 1.28 9.35
N LYS A 266 28.15 0.30 10.23
CA LYS A 266 29.16 -0.37 11.07
C LYS A 266 30.10 -1.30 10.29
N GLN A 267 29.71 -1.74 9.09
CA GLN A 267 30.55 -2.60 8.26
C GLN A 267 31.80 -1.83 7.82
N ALA A 268 32.98 -2.47 7.87
CA ALA A 268 34.28 -1.82 7.66
C ALA A 268 34.36 -1.09 6.30
N GLU A 269 33.78 -1.67 5.27
CA GLU A 269 33.68 -1.13 3.91
C GLU A 269 32.82 0.15 3.79
N ASN A 270 31.87 0.32 4.71
CA ASN A 270 30.89 1.42 4.70
C ASN A 270 31.25 2.57 5.63
N LEU A 271 32.28 2.42 6.47
CA LEU A 271 32.72 3.47 7.40
C LEU A 271 33.12 4.77 6.68
N LYS A 272 33.66 4.67 5.46
CA LYS A 272 34.03 5.82 4.61
C LYS A 272 32.84 6.68 4.17
N LEU A 273 31.61 6.17 4.29
CA LEU A 273 30.38 6.88 3.90
C LEU A 273 29.90 7.86 4.99
N ILE A 274 30.31 7.64 6.24
CA ILE A 274 29.86 8.43 7.40
C ILE A 274 30.21 9.93 7.26
N PRO A 275 31.46 10.33 6.88
CA PRO A 275 31.79 11.75 6.68
C PRO A 275 30.98 12.42 5.56
N ILE A 276 30.61 11.66 4.53
CA ILE A 276 29.83 12.17 3.40
C ILE A 276 28.36 12.33 3.80
N ILE A 277 27.81 11.38 4.58
CA ILE A 277 26.47 11.49 5.15
C ILE A 277 26.36 12.70 6.07
N TRP A 278 27.35 12.88 6.94
CA TRP A 278 27.49 14.04 7.80
C TRP A 278 27.46 15.35 6.99
N THR A 279 28.35 15.48 6.00
CA THR A 279 28.46 16.69 5.17
C THR A 279 27.16 17.05 4.46
N LYS A 280 26.40 16.05 3.99
CA LYS A 280 25.13 16.27 3.27
C LYS A 280 23.95 16.63 4.17
N LEU A 281 23.99 16.27 5.45
CA LEU A 281 22.86 16.46 6.36
C LEU A 281 23.12 17.54 7.43
N LYS A 282 24.38 17.90 7.69
CA LYS A 282 24.77 18.84 8.77
C LYS A 282 24.24 20.27 8.64
N ASN A 283 23.76 20.68 7.45
CA ASN A 283 23.22 22.03 7.27
C ASN A 283 21.74 22.16 7.70
N ASN A 284 21.09 21.05 8.07
CA ASN A 284 19.70 21.07 8.52
C ASN A 284 19.59 20.52 9.95
N ILE A 285 19.14 21.39 10.86
CA ILE A 285 19.04 21.13 12.29
C ILE A 285 18.11 19.96 12.63
N CYS A 286 17.12 19.67 11.77
CA CYS A 286 16.20 18.53 11.94
C CYS A 286 16.90 17.18 11.84
N TYR A 287 18.08 17.11 11.23
CA TYR A 287 18.84 15.86 11.10
C TYR A 287 19.89 15.67 12.19
N TYR A 288 20.07 16.64 13.10
CA TYR A 288 21.03 16.53 14.19
C TYR A 288 20.75 15.34 15.12
N PRO A 289 19.49 15.05 15.51
CA PRO A 289 19.17 13.86 16.30
C PRO A 289 19.54 12.56 15.58
N VAL A 290 19.32 12.50 14.26
CA VAL A 290 19.66 11.33 13.44
C VAL A 290 21.18 11.14 13.37
N LEU A 291 21.92 12.21 13.10
CA LEU A 291 23.38 12.14 13.04
C LEU A 291 23.97 11.76 14.40
N ALA A 292 23.48 12.35 15.50
CA ALA A 292 23.86 11.98 16.86
C ALA A 292 23.58 10.50 17.16
N ARG A 293 22.44 9.98 16.68
CA ARG A 293 22.07 8.57 16.82
C ARG A 293 22.98 7.64 16.02
N ILE A 294 23.33 8.00 14.78
CA ILE A 294 24.32 7.29 13.96
C ILE A 294 25.65 7.19 14.69
N ILE A 295 26.15 8.30 15.22
CA ILE A 295 27.43 8.35 15.93
C ILE A 295 27.39 7.54 17.22
N LYS A 296 26.31 7.68 18.01
CA LYS A 296 26.10 6.92 19.25
C LYS A 296 26.13 5.41 18.98
N ASN A 297 25.42 4.97 17.94
CA ASN A 297 25.35 3.55 17.61
C ASN A 297 26.68 2.99 17.10
N LEU A 298 27.51 3.79 16.43
CA LEU A 298 28.85 3.39 15.96
C LEU A 298 29.87 3.17 17.10
N GLY A 299 29.57 3.54 18.34
CA GLY A 299 30.40 3.20 19.51
C GLY A 299 31.83 3.76 19.42
N SER A 300 32.85 2.93 19.65
CA SER A 300 34.27 3.33 19.60
C SER A 300 34.71 3.83 18.21
N LEU A 301 34.12 3.32 17.13
CA LEU A 301 34.35 3.76 15.75
C LEU A 301 33.78 5.16 15.51
N GLY A 302 32.64 5.47 16.13
CA GLY A 302 32.00 6.79 16.09
C GLY A 302 32.80 7.88 16.81
N ARG A 303 33.58 7.53 17.84
CA ARG A 303 34.34 8.52 18.65
C ARG A 303 35.36 9.33 17.85
N LYS A 304 35.93 8.77 16.78
CA LYS A 304 36.84 9.50 15.88
C LYS A 304 36.12 10.65 15.15
N PHE A 305 34.84 10.48 14.85
CA PHE A 305 34.00 11.47 14.18
C PHE A 305 33.32 12.43 15.16
N VAL A 306 33.18 12.07 16.44
CA VAL A 306 32.64 12.94 17.51
C VAL A 306 33.48 14.20 17.70
N LYS A 307 34.80 14.13 17.53
CA LYS A 307 35.69 15.29 17.71
C LYS A 307 35.48 16.34 16.62
N GLU A 308 35.43 15.92 15.35
CA GLU A 308 35.06 16.77 14.21
C GLU A 308 33.67 17.37 14.37
N LEU A 309 32.72 16.57 14.91
CA LEU A 309 31.38 17.02 15.25
C LEU A 309 31.33 18.15 16.27
N LEU A 310 32.05 17.98 17.37
CA LEU A 310 32.06 18.93 18.48
C LEU A 310 32.74 20.23 18.08
N GLU A 311 33.82 20.16 17.29
CA GLU A 311 34.49 21.33 16.70
C GLU A 311 33.57 22.07 15.72
N ASP A 312 32.85 21.37 14.81
CA ASP A 312 31.88 21.97 13.89
C ASP A 312 30.67 22.59 14.64
N PHE A 313 30.17 21.93 15.69
CA PHE A 313 29.04 22.42 16.48
C PHE A 313 29.42 23.67 17.29
N GLN A 314 30.63 23.69 17.87
CA GLN A 314 31.17 24.87 18.54
C GLN A 314 31.30 26.02 17.55
N ASN A 315 31.91 25.80 16.38
CA ASN A 315 32.05 26.80 15.31
C ASN A 315 30.71 27.36 14.81
N HIS A 316 29.66 26.53 14.71
CA HIS A 316 28.31 26.99 14.36
C HIS A 316 27.65 27.83 15.47
N LYS A 317 27.92 27.52 16.74
CA LYS A 317 27.42 28.28 17.89
C LYS A 317 28.13 29.65 17.98
N THR A 318 29.42 29.72 17.70
CA THR A 318 30.20 30.97 17.64
C THR A 318 29.72 31.88 16.51
N ARG A 319 29.38 31.33 15.33
CA ARG A 319 28.83 32.09 14.20
C ARG A 319 27.42 32.66 14.45
N ARG A 320 26.60 31.98 15.25
CA ARG A 320 25.27 32.52 15.66
C ARG A 320 25.39 33.65 16.68
N ASN A 321 26.35 33.59 17.61
CA ASN A 321 26.58 34.66 18.59
C ASN A 321 27.27 35.90 18.00
N TYR A 322 27.96 35.77 16.85
CA TYR A 322 28.55 36.90 16.14
C TYR A 322 27.52 37.67 15.29
N ASN A 323 26.45 37.00 14.83
CA ASN A 323 25.36 37.63 14.06
C ASN A 323 24.20 38.12 14.93
N SER A 324 24.33 38.04 16.26
CA SER A 324 23.36 38.55 17.24
C SER A 324 23.95 39.66 18.12
N LYS A 325 25.00 40.33 17.66
CA LYS A 325 25.56 41.54 18.25
C LYS A 325 25.50 42.68 17.25
#